data_AF-A0A448VQB3-F1
#
_entry.id   AF-A0A448VQB3-F1
#
_cell.length_a   1.000
_cell.length_b   1.000
_cell.length_c   1.000
_cell.angle_alpha   90.00
_cell.angle_beta   90.00
_cell.angle_gamma   90.00
#
_symmetry.space_group_name_H-M   'P 1'
#
loop_
_entity.id
_entity.type
_entity.pdbx_description
1 polymer ?
#
loop_
_entity_poly.entity_id
_entity_poly.type
_entity_poly.pdbx_seq_one_letter_code
_entity_poly.pdbx_strand_id
1 'polypeptide(L)'
;MSKKILCLLPISLLAACAGGGTAEPSTPFAIPVLKETKIVNDKSEISFEAGVLHADDSKLVTLHTLDDPKQAKLRKLDIHHHGNFGPRVDDAFVYQTPDGKLFRFGTYNTPILQDGFSPSYTLKNSHEGQATENGGRLFACCSFQWRQASATRLDNVGYGAWIDPNGKVDLFVGGVPADVAKMQGAWNNEGKPKGTAIYEVWGVREKGGKFVTSSYTGFSTPTDGKYPRGKPEASYILVNFNTNKLGGTILGNQDYGPDVVMGNVDIVGNSFSGSAKSGGVNGNVEGKFFSSDGKEIGGKVVFDQSRSLDTVFGGMRDKYNPSDESLDLPTIAK
;
A
#
# COMPACT_ATOMS: atom_id res chain seq x y z
N MET A 1 -47.19 34.25 -60.74
CA MET A 1 -46.92 33.79 -59.36
C MET A 1 -47.54 32.41 -59.17
N SER A 2 -46.74 31.35 -59.08
CA SER A 2 -47.20 30.06 -58.58
C SER A 2 -46.03 29.26 -58.02
N LYS A 3 -46.29 28.68 -56.86
CA LYS A 3 -45.39 28.03 -55.90
C LYS A 3 -44.81 26.72 -56.44
N LYS A 4 -43.58 26.39 -56.01
CA LYS A 4 -43.17 24.99 -55.77
C LYS A 4 -42.48 24.89 -54.42
N ILE A 5 -43.17 24.23 -53.49
CA ILE A 5 -42.67 23.78 -52.19
C ILE A 5 -42.00 22.43 -52.44
N LEU A 6 -40.72 22.31 -52.07
CA LEU A 6 -39.98 21.05 -52.11
C LEU A 6 -39.94 20.48 -50.68
N CYS A 7 -40.70 19.41 -50.45
CA CYS A 7 -40.62 18.60 -49.23
C CYS A 7 -39.29 17.84 -49.21
N LEU A 8 -38.49 18.05 -48.17
CA LEU A 8 -37.36 17.20 -47.80
C LEU A 8 -37.74 16.42 -46.54
N LEU A 9 -37.92 15.10 -46.70
CA LEU A 9 -38.03 14.14 -45.60
C LEU A 9 -36.61 13.83 -45.07
N PRO A 10 -36.37 13.79 -43.74
CA PRO A 10 -35.14 13.25 -43.20
C PRO A 10 -35.23 11.72 -43.11
N ILE A 11 -34.29 11.04 -43.78
CA ILE A 11 -34.03 9.61 -43.59
C ILE A 11 -33.26 9.46 -42.27
N SER A 12 -33.93 8.94 -41.25
CA SER A 12 -33.31 8.53 -39.98
C SER A 12 -32.53 7.23 -40.17
N LEU A 13 -31.22 7.34 -40.35
CA LEU A 13 -30.28 6.23 -40.24
C LEU A 13 -30.17 5.82 -38.76
N LEU A 14 -30.86 4.74 -38.36
CA LEU A 14 -30.53 4.03 -37.13
C LEU A 14 -29.23 3.25 -37.36
N ALA A 15 -28.10 3.85 -36.96
CA ALA A 15 -26.87 3.10 -36.74
C ALA A 15 -27.02 2.31 -35.43
N ALA A 16 -27.20 1.00 -35.56
CA ALA A 16 -27.10 0.07 -34.45
C ALA A 16 -25.65 0.07 -33.93
N CYS A 17 -25.43 0.62 -32.74
CA CYS A 17 -24.19 0.44 -32.00
C CYS A 17 -24.24 -0.94 -31.31
N ALA A 18 -23.92 -1.98 -32.07
CA ALA A 18 -23.56 -3.28 -31.53
C ALA A 18 -22.09 -3.21 -31.08
N GLY A 19 -21.89 -2.85 -29.81
CA GLY A 19 -20.58 -2.70 -29.19
C GLY A 19 -20.75 -2.43 -27.71
N GLY A 20 -21.32 -3.40 -26.98
CA GLY A 20 -21.47 -3.35 -25.53
C GLY A 20 -20.12 -3.48 -24.83
N GLY A 21 -19.30 -2.44 -24.91
CA GLY A 21 -18.30 -2.17 -23.89
C GLY A 21 -19.00 -1.44 -22.76
N THR A 22 -19.29 -2.12 -21.67
CA THR A 22 -19.67 -1.48 -20.41
C THR A 22 -18.49 -0.65 -19.93
N ALA A 23 -18.39 0.59 -20.42
CA ALA A 23 -17.53 1.59 -19.81
C ALA A 23 -18.05 1.80 -18.40
N GLU A 24 -17.17 1.69 -17.40
CA GLU A 24 -17.51 2.02 -16.02
C GLU A 24 -18.04 3.46 -15.97
N PRO A 25 -19.24 3.70 -15.37
CA PRO A 25 -19.79 5.03 -15.29
C PRO A 25 -18.87 5.95 -14.49
N SER A 26 -18.29 6.95 -15.15
CA SER A 26 -17.46 7.98 -14.52
C SER A 26 -18.31 9.16 -14.10
N THR A 27 -18.89 9.15 -12.90
CA THR A 27 -19.43 10.37 -12.30
C THR A 27 -18.27 11.17 -11.68
N PRO A 28 -18.09 12.46 -12.01
CA PRO A 28 -17.07 13.27 -11.39
C PRO A 28 -17.49 13.60 -9.95
N PHE A 29 -17.09 12.77 -9.00
CA PHE A 29 -17.16 13.10 -7.58
C PHE A 29 -15.90 13.87 -7.19
N ALA A 30 -16.04 15.10 -6.72
CA ALA A 30 -14.91 15.88 -6.23
C ALA A 30 -14.40 15.28 -4.91
N ILE A 31 -13.13 14.87 -4.89
CA ILE A 31 -12.49 14.38 -3.66
C ILE A 31 -12.38 15.55 -2.67
N PRO A 32 -12.91 15.43 -1.44
CA PRO A 32 -12.84 16.50 -0.45
C PRO A 32 -11.40 16.73 0.02
N VAL A 33 -11.08 17.96 0.42
CA VAL A 33 -9.80 18.29 1.04
C VAL A 33 -9.69 17.60 2.41
N LEU A 34 -8.54 16.98 2.67
CA LEU A 34 -8.20 16.34 3.93
C LEU A 34 -7.77 17.38 4.95
N LYS A 35 -8.57 17.50 6.01
CA LYS A 35 -8.28 18.36 7.15
C LYS A 35 -7.26 17.72 8.08
N GLU A 36 -6.56 18.57 8.83
CA GLU A 36 -5.66 18.13 9.89
C GLU A 36 -6.41 17.37 10.99
N THR A 37 -5.78 16.30 11.47
CA THR A 37 -6.23 15.51 12.62
C THR A 37 -5.58 16.06 13.89
N LYS A 38 -6.40 16.45 14.87
CA LYS A 38 -5.88 17.02 16.12
C LYS A 38 -5.58 15.92 17.13
N ILE A 39 -4.51 16.09 17.88
CA ILE A 39 -4.28 15.28 19.09
C ILE A 39 -5.05 15.93 20.24
N VAL A 40 -5.88 15.14 20.89
CA VAL A 40 -6.58 15.49 22.14
C VAL A 40 -6.03 14.64 23.29
N ASN A 41 -6.22 15.13 24.52
CA ASN A 41 -5.73 14.44 25.73
C ASN A 41 -6.82 13.60 26.40
N ASP A 42 -8.10 13.89 26.12
CA ASP A 42 -9.24 13.17 26.70
C ASP A 42 -9.89 12.29 25.64
N LYS A 43 -10.15 11.02 25.99
CA LYS A 43 -10.89 10.08 25.14
C LYS A 43 -12.32 10.53 24.88
N SER A 44 -12.90 11.37 25.74
CA SER A 44 -14.23 11.96 25.53
C SER A 44 -14.27 12.96 24.37
N GLU A 45 -13.12 13.50 23.95
CA GLU A 45 -12.97 14.46 22.85
C GLU A 45 -12.67 13.78 21.49
N ILE A 46 -12.55 12.45 21.47
CA ILE A 46 -12.31 11.70 20.23
C ILE A 46 -13.44 11.96 19.23
N SER A 47 -13.04 12.27 18.00
CA SER A 47 -13.95 12.52 16.89
C SER A 47 -13.36 12.01 15.58
N PHE A 48 -13.98 12.35 14.46
CA PHE A 48 -13.45 12.02 13.14
C PHE A 48 -12.18 12.80 12.80
N GLU A 49 -12.05 14.02 13.34
CA GLU A 49 -10.94 14.96 13.09
C GLU A 49 -10.02 15.09 14.32
N ALA A 50 -10.24 14.32 15.39
CA ALA A 50 -9.44 14.37 16.60
C ALA A 50 -9.27 12.99 17.25
N GLY A 51 -8.06 12.68 17.71
CA GLY A 51 -7.74 11.40 18.35
C GLY A 51 -6.79 11.55 19.52
N VAL A 52 -6.75 10.54 20.39
CA VAL A 52 -5.76 10.44 21.46
C VAL A 52 -4.58 9.59 20.97
N LEU A 53 -3.36 9.89 21.41
CA LEU A 53 -2.21 9.03 21.09
C LEU A 53 -2.43 7.60 21.59
N HIS A 54 -2.29 6.63 20.68
CA HIS A 54 -2.35 5.22 21.03
C HIS A 54 -1.13 4.84 21.89
N ALA A 55 -1.28 3.87 22.78
CA ALA A 55 -0.19 3.46 23.70
C ALA A 55 1.08 3.00 22.97
N ASP A 56 0.92 2.40 21.79
CA ASP A 56 2.04 1.95 20.97
C ASP A 56 2.67 3.04 20.09
N ASP A 57 2.12 4.27 20.03
CA ASP A 57 2.67 5.38 19.24
C ASP A 57 4.16 5.62 19.54
N SER A 58 4.54 5.53 20.80
CA SER A 58 5.93 5.69 21.26
C SER A 58 6.90 4.60 20.75
N LYS A 59 6.37 3.47 20.28
CA LYS A 59 7.13 2.32 19.77
C LYS A 59 7.21 2.29 18.25
N LEU A 60 6.47 3.16 17.56
CA LEU A 60 6.47 3.21 16.11
C LEU A 60 7.83 3.68 15.60
N VAL A 61 8.29 3.02 14.54
CA VAL A 61 9.43 3.45 13.74
C VAL A 61 8.95 3.73 12.33
N THR A 62 9.42 4.82 11.74
CA THR A 62 9.13 5.18 10.34
C THR A 62 10.43 5.27 9.55
N LEU A 63 10.43 4.66 8.37
CA LEU A 63 11.46 4.80 7.35
C LEU A 63 10.95 5.78 6.31
N HIS A 64 11.80 6.74 5.95
CA HIS A 64 11.50 7.78 4.98
C HIS A 64 12.48 7.74 3.83
N THR A 65 12.05 8.11 2.63
CA THR A 65 12.98 8.40 1.53
C THR A 65 13.53 9.81 1.62
N LEU A 66 12.92 10.70 2.41
CA LEU A 66 13.50 12.02 2.68
C LEU A 66 14.89 11.93 3.33
N ASP A 67 15.84 12.69 2.78
CA ASP A 67 17.18 12.82 3.36
C ASP A 67 17.14 13.54 4.72
N ASP A 68 16.22 14.50 4.87
CA ASP A 68 15.88 15.17 6.12
C ASP A 68 14.36 15.13 6.34
N PRO A 69 13.84 14.16 7.14
CA PRO A 69 12.42 14.03 7.41
C PRO A 69 11.89 15.09 8.37
N LYS A 70 12.74 15.84 9.09
CA LYS A 70 12.33 16.78 10.15
C LYS A 70 11.38 16.12 11.16
N GLN A 71 10.14 16.62 11.26
CA GLN A 71 9.10 16.07 12.13
C GLN A 71 8.28 14.96 11.48
N ALA A 72 8.55 14.60 10.21
CA ALA A 72 7.77 13.62 9.50
C ALA A 72 7.90 12.25 10.17
N LYS A 73 6.76 11.58 10.35
CA LYS A 73 6.67 10.20 10.88
C LYS A 73 5.26 9.68 10.80
N LEU A 74 5.12 8.36 10.83
CA LEU A 74 3.87 7.73 11.19
C LEU A 74 3.60 7.87 12.68
N ARG A 75 2.33 8.08 12.99
CA ARG A 75 1.77 8.09 14.33
C ARG A 75 0.59 7.14 14.38
N LYS A 76 0.23 6.70 15.58
CA LYS A 76 -0.95 5.86 15.82
C LYS A 76 -1.88 6.54 16.82
N LEU A 77 -3.14 6.73 16.43
CA LEU A 77 -4.16 7.39 17.25
C LEU A 77 -5.34 6.44 17.52
N ASP A 78 -5.97 6.60 18.68
CA ASP A 78 -7.34 6.14 18.94
C ASP A 78 -8.31 7.16 18.35
N ILE A 79 -9.10 6.78 17.32
CA ILE A 79 -10.08 7.66 16.67
C ILE A 79 -11.43 6.99 16.43
N HIS A 80 -12.48 7.79 16.20
CA HIS A 80 -13.78 7.25 15.78
C HIS A 80 -13.76 6.76 14.34
N HIS A 81 -14.13 5.49 14.16
CA HIS A 81 -14.45 4.90 12.88
C HIS A 81 -15.96 4.85 12.66
N HIS A 82 -16.39 5.15 11.43
CA HIS A 82 -17.76 4.91 11.01
C HIS A 82 -17.94 3.42 10.70
N GLY A 83 -18.68 2.73 11.58
CA GLY A 83 -19.20 1.39 11.32
C GLY A 83 -20.73 1.40 11.21
N ASN A 84 -21.29 0.43 10.50
CA ASN A 84 -22.75 0.22 10.40
C ASN A 84 -23.42 -0.15 11.73
N PHE A 85 -22.66 -0.29 12.83
CA PHE A 85 -23.12 -0.79 14.13
C PHE A 85 -22.94 0.22 15.28
N GLY A 86 -22.72 1.51 14.97
CA GLY A 86 -22.54 2.58 15.95
C GLY A 86 -21.09 3.10 16.04
N PRO A 87 -20.85 4.10 16.90
CA PRO A 87 -19.50 4.67 17.07
C PRO A 87 -18.56 3.64 17.70
N ARG A 88 -17.43 3.40 17.02
CA ARG A 88 -16.35 2.54 17.49
C ARG A 88 -15.06 3.35 17.54
N VAL A 89 -14.33 3.24 18.64
CA VAL A 89 -12.95 3.73 18.72
C VAL A 89 -12.05 2.63 18.20
N ASP A 90 -11.32 2.92 17.13
CA ASP A 90 -10.34 2.02 16.54
C ASP A 90 -9.00 2.74 16.43
N ASP A 91 -7.96 1.95 16.39
CA ASP A 91 -6.60 2.40 16.22
C ASP A 91 -6.32 2.68 14.73
N ALA A 92 -5.82 3.88 14.46
CA ALA A 92 -5.57 4.36 13.09
C ALA A 92 -4.17 4.93 12.95
N PHE A 93 -3.54 4.61 11.81
CA PHE A 93 -2.35 5.32 11.38
C PHE A 93 -2.70 6.71 10.88
N VAL A 94 -1.88 7.68 11.28
CA VAL A 94 -1.87 9.02 10.71
C VAL A 94 -0.44 9.37 10.32
N TYR A 95 -0.30 10.17 9.28
CA TYR A 95 1.00 10.67 8.85
C TYR A 95 1.21 12.08 9.37
N GLN A 96 2.30 12.28 10.12
CA GLN A 96 2.80 13.59 10.51
C GLN A 96 3.69 14.11 9.39
N THR A 97 3.39 15.30 8.88
CA THR A 97 4.19 15.98 7.85
C THR A 97 5.44 16.65 8.45
N PRO A 98 6.43 17.05 7.64
CA PRO A 98 7.63 17.73 8.11
C PRO A 98 7.38 19.02 8.90
N ASP A 99 6.27 19.72 8.64
CA ASP A 99 5.81 20.91 9.37
C ASP A 99 5.02 20.59 10.65
N GLY A 100 4.77 19.31 10.93
CA GLY A 100 4.15 18.82 12.17
C GLY A 100 2.65 18.57 12.10
N LYS A 101 1.99 18.86 10.97
CA LYS A 101 0.55 18.59 10.79
C LYS A 101 0.27 17.09 10.66
N LEU A 102 -0.89 16.65 11.12
CA LEU A 102 -1.26 15.24 11.11
C LEU A 102 -2.40 14.99 10.14
N PHE A 103 -2.26 13.98 9.29
CA PHE A 103 -3.27 13.61 8.32
C PHE A 103 -3.55 12.11 8.42
N ARG A 104 -4.79 11.78 8.78
CA ARG A 104 -5.24 10.39 8.92
C ARG A 104 -5.39 9.67 7.59
N PHE A 105 -5.26 8.36 7.61
CA PHE A 105 -5.64 7.51 6.48
C PHE A 105 -7.14 7.29 6.46
N GLY A 106 -7.74 7.21 5.27
CA GLY A 106 -9.18 7.14 5.08
C GLY A 106 -9.56 6.90 3.63
N THR A 107 -10.87 6.92 3.34
CA THR A 107 -11.43 6.42 2.08
C THR A 107 -10.91 7.10 0.81
N TYR A 108 -10.46 8.36 0.87
CA TYR A 108 -10.08 9.15 -0.30
C TYR A 108 -8.57 9.24 -0.52
N ASN A 109 -7.76 8.86 0.46
CA ASN A 109 -6.31 8.82 0.36
C ASN A 109 -5.76 7.39 0.44
N THR A 110 -6.61 6.39 0.23
CA THR A 110 -6.24 4.98 0.10
C THR A 110 -6.55 4.48 -1.32
N PRO A 111 -6.04 3.31 -1.72
CA PRO A 111 -6.31 2.72 -3.03
C PRO A 111 -7.80 2.58 -3.26
N ILE A 112 -8.23 2.95 -4.47
CA ILE A 112 -9.60 2.67 -4.92
C ILE A 112 -9.71 1.17 -5.13
N LEU A 113 -10.52 0.53 -4.30
CA LEU A 113 -10.81 -0.88 -4.45
C LEU A 113 -11.69 -1.15 -5.66
N GLN A 114 -11.45 -2.29 -6.29
CA GLN A 114 -12.37 -2.78 -7.30
C GLN A 114 -13.66 -3.25 -6.65
N ASP A 115 -14.76 -3.03 -7.38
CA ASP A 115 -16.05 -3.58 -7.03
C ASP A 115 -16.01 -5.12 -7.03
N GLY A 116 -16.75 -5.75 -6.13
CA GLY A 116 -16.79 -7.21 -5.99
C GLY A 116 -17.36 -7.94 -7.23
N PHE A 117 -17.98 -7.21 -8.15
CA PHE A 117 -18.46 -7.73 -9.43
C PHE A 117 -17.51 -7.43 -10.60
N SER A 118 -16.40 -6.73 -10.38
CA SER A 118 -15.37 -6.49 -11.40
C SER A 118 -14.78 -7.82 -11.88
N PRO A 119 -14.80 -8.16 -13.19
CA PRO A 119 -14.27 -9.42 -13.67
C PRO A 119 -12.76 -9.57 -13.50
N SER A 120 -12.01 -8.46 -13.47
CA SER A 120 -10.54 -8.48 -13.44
C SER A 120 -9.97 -8.65 -12.04
N TYR A 121 -10.62 -8.09 -11.00
CA TYR A 121 -10.05 -8.01 -9.64
C TYR A 121 -8.67 -7.34 -9.58
N THR A 122 -8.35 -6.49 -10.56
CA THR A 122 -7.06 -5.80 -10.67
C THR A 122 -7.13 -4.42 -10.01
N LEU A 123 -6.26 -4.14 -9.04
CA LEU A 123 -6.18 -2.81 -8.45
C LEU A 123 -5.70 -1.78 -9.47
N LYS A 124 -6.21 -0.55 -9.37
CA LYS A 124 -5.70 0.55 -10.19
C LYS A 124 -4.23 0.80 -9.84
N ASN A 125 -3.42 1.05 -10.88
CA ASN A 125 -1.98 1.28 -10.72
C ASN A 125 -1.62 2.77 -10.58
N SER A 126 -2.56 3.68 -10.76
CA SER A 126 -2.38 5.13 -10.66
C SER A 126 -3.48 5.75 -9.80
N HIS A 127 -3.09 6.62 -8.88
CA HIS A 127 -3.95 7.25 -7.89
C HIS A 127 -3.62 8.74 -7.78
N GLU A 128 -4.65 9.57 -7.68
CA GLU A 128 -4.48 11.03 -7.50
C GLU A 128 -4.14 11.41 -6.06
N GLY A 129 -4.47 10.53 -5.10
CA GLY A 129 -4.42 10.81 -3.66
C GLY A 129 -5.42 11.89 -3.24
N GLN A 130 -5.32 12.35 -2.00
CA GLN A 130 -6.20 13.38 -1.44
C GLN A 130 -5.40 14.65 -1.17
N ALA A 131 -5.90 15.78 -1.66
CA ALA A 131 -5.35 17.09 -1.31
C ALA A 131 -5.52 17.37 0.18
N THR A 132 -4.49 17.89 0.84
CA THR A 132 -4.51 18.28 2.25
C THR A 132 -4.74 19.78 2.38
N GLU A 133 -5.28 20.23 3.50
CA GLU A 133 -5.58 21.66 3.73
C GLU A 133 -4.33 22.57 3.77
N ASN A 134 -3.14 21.98 3.98
CA ASN A 134 -1.87 22.70 3.86
C ASN A 134 -1.32 22.75 2.42
N GLY A 135 -2.09 22.30 1.42
CA GLY A 135 -1.74 22.37 0.00
C GLY A 135 -0.92 21.17 -0.52
N GLY A 136 -0.66 20.15 0.32
CA GLY A 136 -0.01 18.92 -0.09
C GLY A 136 -0.99 17.87 -0.63
N ARG A 137 -0.50 16.66 -0.85
CA ARG A 137 -1.31 15.49 -1.21
C ARG A 137 -0.82 14.25 -0.48
N LEU A 138 -1.76 13.41 -0.04
CA LEU A 138 -1.47 12.17 0.67
C LEU A 138 -2.08 10.98 -0.05
N PHE A 139 -1.32 9.89 -0.11
CA PHE A 139 -1.79 8.56 -0.45
C PHE A 139 -1.13 7.54 0.48
N ALA A 140 -1.92 6.62 1.04
CA ALA A 140 -1.43 5.62 1.97
C ALA A 140 -2.14 4.29 1.75
N CYS A 141 -1.41 3.20 1.93
CA CYS A 141 -1.94 1.86 1.88
C CYS A 141 -2.25 1.33 3.29
N CYS A 142 -3.08 0.29 3.28
CA CYS A 142 -4.37 0.33 3.91
C CYS A 142 -4.43 -0.59 5.12
N SER A 143 -5.18 -0.12 6.12
CA SER A 143 -5.82 -0.97 7.10
C SER A 143 -7.29 -1.18 6.67
N PHE A 144 -7.70 -2.44 6.49
CA PHE A 144 -9.11 -2.93 6.45
C PHE A 144 -9.92 -2.96 5.15
N GLN A 145 -9.44 -2.48 4.00
CA GLN A 145 -10.38 -2.28 2.89
C GLN A 145 -10.66 -3.56 2.08
N TRP A 146 -9.70 -4.48 1.89
CA TRP A 146 -9.90 -5.65 1.00
C TRP A 146 -9.47 -6.98 1.64
N ARG A 147 -10.44 -7.71 2.22
CA ARG A 147 -10.19 -8.98 2.93
C ARG A 147 -9.53 -10.07 2.07
N GLN A 148 -9.66 -9.96 0.75
CA GLN A 148 -9.17 -10.92 -0.23
C GLN A 148 -7.77 -10.57 -0.77
N ALA A 149 -7.17 -9.46 -0.32
CA ALA A 149 -5.85 -9.03 -0.73
C ALA A 149 -4.90 -8.88 0.46
N SER A 150 -4.09 -9.90 0.71
CA SER A 150 -3.21 -10.02 1.87
C SER A 150 -2.23 -8.85 1.98
N ALA A 151 -1.67 -8.38 0.87
CA ALA A 151 -0.77 -7.22 0.84
C ALA A 151 -1.39 -5.89 1.31
N THR A 152 -2.72 -5.81 1.39
CA THR A 152 -3.48 -4.60 1.77
C THR A 152 -4.25 -4.75 3.09
N ARG A 153 -4.02 -5.86 3.81
CA ARG A 153 -4.65 -6.16 5.10
C ARG A 153 -3.62 -6.04 6.22
N LEU A 154 -3.26 -4.81 6.54
CA LEU A 154 -2.23 -4.50 7.53
C LEU A 154 -2.84 -3.82 8.75
N ASP A 155 -2.47 -4.30 9.94
CA ASP A 155 -2.93 -3.76 11.23
C ASP A 155 -1.77 -3.05 11.96
N ASN A 156 -0.53 -3.39 11.62
CA ASN A 156 0.68 -2.98 12.33
C ASN A 156 1.65 -2.18 11.46
N VAL A 157 1.36 -2.04 10.15
CA VAL A 157 2.15 -1.28 9.18
C VAL A 157 1.29 -0.26 8.46
N GLY A 158 1.72 0.99 8.48
CA GLY A 158 1.26 2.05 7.58
C GLY A 158 2.36 2.38 6.58
N TYR A 159 2.00 2.65 5.33
CA TYR A 159 2.96 3.08 4.32
C TYR A 159 2.29 3.87 3.21
N GLY A 160 3.05 4.67 2.49
CA GLY A 160 2.49 5.55 1.49
C GLY A 160 3.44 6.64 1.04
N ALA A 161 2.84 7.72 0.56
CA ALA A 161 3.51 8.82 -0.07
C ALA A 161 2.80 10.13 0.30
N TRP A 162 3.60 11.15 0.64
CA TRP A 162 3.14 12.52 0.79
C TRP A 162 3.90 13.43 -0.15
N ILE A 163 3.19 14.31 -0.84
CA ILE A 163 3.75 15.35 -1.71
C ILE A 163 3.48 16.68 -1.05
N ASP A 164 4.52 17.46 -0.78
CA ASP A 164 4.40 18.80 -0.22
C ASP A 164 3.85 19.81 -1.25
N PRO A 165 3.45 21.02 -0.83
CA PRO A 165 2.95 22.05 -1.74
C PRO A 165 3.96 22.50 -2.82
N ASN A 166 5.25 22.25 -2.61
CA ASN A 166 6.34 22.56 -3.53
C ASN A 166 6.74 21.37 -4.43
N GLY A 167 6.03 20.24 -4.32
CA GLY A 167 6.30 19.02 -5.09
C GLY A 167 7.37 18.08 -4.49
N LYS A 168 7.88 18.35 -3.29
CA LYS A 168 8.81 17.46 -2.60
C LYS A 168 8.06 16.22 -2.10
N VAL A 169 8.60 15.04 -2.40
CA VAL A 169 7.96 13.75 -2.09
C VAL A 169 8.63 13.12 -0.87
N ASP A 170 7.82 12.64 0.07
CA ASP A 170 8.21 11.68 1.08
C ASP A 170 7.49 10.35 0.85
N LEU A 171 8.25 9.29 0.58
CA LEU A 171 7.73 7.93 0.63
C LEU A 171 8.07 7.36 2.01
N PHE A 172 7.04 6.91 2.72
CA PHE A 172 7.17 6.47 4.11
C PHE A 172 6.61 5.06 4.30
N VAL A 173 7.18 4.35 5.27
CA VAL A 173 6.68 3.06 5.77
C VAL A 173 7.06 2.89 7.23
N GLY A 174 6.18 2.33 8.05
CA GLY A 174 6.48 2.16 9.45
C GLY A 174 5.38 1.50 10.24
N GLY A 175 5.67 1.27 11.52
CA GLY A 175 4.87 0.43 12.39
C GLY A 175 5.62 0.10 13.68
N VAL A 176 5.03 -0.76 14.51
CA VAL A 176 5.71 -1.32 15.69
C VAL A 176 6.61 -2.47 15.24
N PRO A 177 7.96 -2.36 15.38
CA PRO A 177 8.85 -3.43 14.96
C PRO A 177 8.60 -4.73 15.73
N ALA A 178 8.82 -5.86 15.07
CA ALA A 178 8.61 -7.16 15.66
C ALA A 178 9.56 -7.45 16.83
N ASP A 179 9.05 -8.19 17.80
CA ASP A 179 9.86 -8.73 18.88
C ASP A 179 10.56 -10.00 18.36
N VAL A 180 11.89 -9.93 18.22
CA VAL A 180 12.71 -11.01 17.63
C VAL A 180 12.49 -12.35 18.34
N ALA A 181 12.27 -12.32 19.67
CA ALA A 181 12.05 -13.52 20.46
C ALA A 181 10.66 -14.17 20.22
N LYS A 182 9.72 -13.44 19.59
CA LYS A 182 8.38 -13.89 19.24
C LYS A 182 8.19 -14.16 17.75
N MET A 183 9.17 -13.80 16.93
CA MET A 183 9.18 -14.14 15.53
C MET A 183 9.21 -15.67 15.34
N GLN A 184 8.81 -16.12 14.14
CA GLN A 184 8.62 -17.54 13.86
C GLN A 184 9.83 -18.40 14.25
N GLY A 185 9.58 -19.53 14.90
CA GLY A 185 10.64 -20.47 15.31
C GLY A 185 11.57 -19.97 16.43
N ALA A 186 11.42 -18.74 16.93
CA ALA A 186 12.32 -18.21 17.96
C ALA A 186 12.18 -18.91 19.32
N TRP A 187 10.96 -19.30 19.70
CA TRP A 187 10.66 -19.93 20.98
C TRP A 187 11.39 -21.26 21.20
N ASN A 188 11.76 -21.98 20.13
CA ASN A 188 12.50 -23.24 20.16
C ASN A 188 13.91 -23.13 19.54
N ASN A 189 14.41 -21.92 19.32
CA ASN A 189 15.69 -21.65 18.65
C ASN A 189 16.45 -20.50 19.32
N GLU A 190 16.64 -20.58 20.64
CA GLU A 190 17.43 -19.60 21.43
C GLU A 190 16.98 -18.13 21.25
N GLY A 191 15.69 -17.91 21.00
CA GLY A 191 15.14 -16.57 20.77
C GLY A 191 15.47 -15.99 19.39
N LYS A 192 15.93 -16.80 18.43
CA LYS A 192 16.26 -16.38 17.05
C LYS A 192 15.26 -16.92 16.04
N PRO A 193 14.78 -16.11 15.09
CA PRO A 193 13.88 -16.58 14.04
C PRO A 193 14.44 -17.78 13.28
N LYS A 194 13.58 -18.70 12.85
CA LYS A 194 13.97 -19.92 12.11
C LYS A 194 13.04 -20.19 10.93
N GLY A 195 13.58 -20.86 9.91
CA GLY A 195 12.84 -21.38 8.77
C GLY A 195 12.61 -20.34 7.69
N THR A 196 11.59 -20.58 6.85
CA THR A 196 11.30 -19.75 5.68
C THR A 196 9.95 -19.05 5.80
N ALA A 197 9.80 -17.94 5.09
CA ALA A 197 8.55 -17.20 4.97
C ALA A 197 8.42 -16.52 3.61
N ILE A 198 7.18 -16.38 3.14
CA ILE A 198 6.80 -15.65 1.94
C ILE A 198 5.84 -14.55 2.38
N TYR A 199 6.18 -13.31 2.06
CA TYR A 199 5.32 -12.14 2.29
C TYR A 199 4.76 -11.68 0.96
N GLU A 200 3.44 -11.51 0.90
CA GLU A 200 2.78 -10.83 -0.21
C GLU A 200 2.83 -9.33 0.07
N VAL A 201 3.43 -8.56 -0.84
CA VAL A 201 3.67 -7.13 -0.67
C VAL A 201 3.04 -6.31 -1.79
N TRP A 202 2.89 -5.01 -1.54
CA TRP A 202 2.48 -4.05 -2.55
C TRP A 202 3.33 -2.78 -2.43
N GLY A 203 3.79 -2.28 -3.57
CA GLY A 203 4.72 -1.15 -3.67
C GLY A 203 4.03 0.13 -4.10
N VAL A 204 4.49 1.26 -3.56
CA VAL A 204 4.07 2.63 -3.89
C VAL A 204 5.29 3.42 -4.33
N ARG A 205 5.11 4.23 -5.38
CA ARG A 205 6.04 5.24 -5.89
C ARG A 205 5.30 6.55 -6.14
N GLU A 206 6.07 7.62 -6.30
CA GLU A 206 5.61 8.83 -6.96
C GLU A 206 6.22 8.88 -8.36
N LYS A 207 5.40 9.20 -9.37
CA LYS A 207 5.86 9.39 -10.74
C LYS A 207 4.99 10.40 -11.46
N GLY A 208 5.59 11.51 -11.89
CA GLY A 208 4.92 12.50 -12.74
C GLY A 208 3.77 13.23 -12.05
N GLY A 209 3.91 13.49 -10.74
CA GLY A 209 2.90 14.10 -9.89
C GLY A 209 1.78 13.16 -9.46
N LYS A 210 1.91 11.84 -9.67
CA LYS A 210 0.91 10.84 -9.31
C LYS A 210 1.48 9.78 -8.39
N PHE A 211 0.62 9.21 -7.57
CA PHE A 211 0.95 8.02 -6.79
C PHE A 211 0.71 6.80 -7.66
N VAL A 212 1.75 6.01 -7.88
CA VAL A 212 1.67 4.81 -8.73
C VAL A 212 2.04 3.58 -7.93
N THR A 213 1.43 2.45 -8.26
CA THR A 213 1.50 1.24 -7.44
C THR A 213 1.83 0.01 -8.25
N SER A 214 2.51 -0.95 -7.62
CA SER A 214 2.89 -2.21 -8.24
C SER A 214 1.66 -3.00 -8.70
N SER A 215 1.85 -3.88 -9.67
CA SER A 215 0.78 -4.73 -10.20
C SER A 215 0.19 -5.60 -9.10
N TYR A 216 -1.14 -5.63 -9.03
CA TYR A 216 -1.87 -6.47 -8.11
C TYR A 216 -3.21 -6.93 -8.69
N THR A 217 -3.41 -8.24 -8.75
CA THR A 217 -4.67 -8.89 -9.06
C THR A 217 -4.98 -9.91 -7.97
N GLY A 218 -6.04 -9.66 -7.21
CA GLY A 218 -6.35 -10.43 -6.00
C GLY A 218 -6.63 -11.91 -6.28
N PHE A 219 -6.21 -12.76 -5.33
CA PHE A 219 -6.61 -14.17 -5.34
C PHE A 219 -8.08 -14.28 -4.97
N SER A 220 -8.90 -14.59 -5.94
CA SER A 220 -10.21 -15.13 -5.65
C SER A 220 -10.51 -16.24 -6.64
N THR A 221 -10.25 -17.47 -6.22
CA THR A 221 -11.11 -18.55 -6.69
C THR A 221 -12.49 -18.26 -6.13
N PRO A 222 -13.52 -17.96 -6.95
CA PRO A 222 -14.87 -17.96 -6.43
C PRO A 222 -15.19 -19.36 -5.91
N THR A 223 -15.90 -19.44 -4.79
CA THR A 223 -16.35 -20.70 -4.16
C THR A 223 -17.19 -21.60 -5.07
N ASP A 224 -17.56 -21.13 -6.27
CA ASP A 224 -18.42 -21.82 -7.24
C ASP A 224 -17.81 -21.99 -8.65
N GLY A 225 -16.54 -21.57 -8.88
CA GLY A 225 -15.86 -21.74 -10.17
C GLY A 225 -16.49 -21.05 -11.38
N LYS A 226 -17.50 -20.17 -11.20
CA LYS A 226 -18.32 -19.64 -12.29
C LYS A 226 -17.77 -18.44 -13.05
N TYR A 227 -16.74 -17.78 -12.52
CA TYR A 227 -16.14 -16.60 -13.15
C TYR A 227 -14.64 -16.81 -13.33
N PRO A 228 -14.13 -16.96 -14.57
CA PRO A 228 -12.70 -16.93 -14.80
C PRO A 228 -12.20 -15.52 -14.48
N ARG A 229 -11.61 -15.36 -13.30
CA ARG A 229 -10.94 -14.13 -12.88
C ARG A 229 -9.50 -14.15 -13.43
N GLY A 230 -8.92 -12.97 -13.64
CA GLY A 230 -7.58 -12.83 -14.21
C GLY A 230 -6.52 -13.68 -13.49
N LYS A 231 -5.41 -13.96 -14.18
CA LYS A 231 -4.27 -14.65 -13.54
C LYS A 231 -3.83 -13.82 -12.32
N PRO A 232 -3.72 -14.43 -11.12
CA PRO A 232 -3.28 -13.69 -9.96
C PRO A 232 -1.89 -13.10 -10.20
N GLU A 233 -1.75 -11.82 -9.87
CA GLU A 233 -0.51 -11.07 -9.96
C GLU A 233 -0.27 -10.46 -8.60
N ALA A 234 0.82 -10.85 -7.96
CA ALA A 234 1.19 -10.33 -6.65
C ALA A 234 2.71 -10.26 -6.54
N SER A 235 3.17 -9.27 -5.80
CA SER A 235 4.59 -9.11 -5.48
C SER A 235 4.93 -9.90 -4.24
N TYR A 236 6.12 -10.49 -4.21
CA TYR A 236 6.53 -11.35 -3.11
C TYR A 236 7.91 -11.02 -2.62
N ILE A 237 8.05 -11.03 -1.30
CA ILE A 237 9.33 -10.99 -0.59
C ILE A 237 9.54 -12.35 0.07
N LEU A 238 10.66 -12.95 -0.27
CA LEU A 238 11.04 -14.31 0.12
C LEU A 238 12.09 -14.21 1.20
N VAL A 239 11.87 -14.88 2.32
CA VAL A 239 12.71 -14.78 3.52
C VAL A 239 13.19 -16.15 3.94
N ASN A 240 14.49 -16.26 4.21
CA ASN A 240 15.08 -17.41 4.86
C ASN A 240 15.83 -16.95 6.12
N PHE A 241 15.28 -17.29 7.29
CA PHE A 241 15.88 -16.95 8.59
C PHE A 241 17.04 -17.86 8.96
N ASN A 242 17.16 -19.05 8.35
CA ASN A 242 18.31 -19.94 8.55
C ASN A 242 19.60 -19.33 7.96
N THR A 243 19.48 -18.63 6.83
CA THR A 243 20.60 -17.96 6.16
C THR A 243 20.63 -16.45 6.38
N ASN A 244 19.64 -15.89 7.07
CA ASN A 244 19.44 -14.45 7.25
C ASN A 244 19.42 -13.69 5.91
N LYS A 245 18.77 -14.26 4.90
CA LYS A 245 18.67 -13.68 3.56
C LYS A 245 17.24 -13.39 3.16
N LEU A 246 17.10 -12.36 2.34
CA LEU A 246 15.84 -11.98 1.71
C LEU A 246 16.06 -11.76 0.22
N GLY A 247 15.06 -12.13 -0.58
CA GLY A 247 14.97 -11.79 -1.99
C GLY A 247 13.52 -11.53 -2.41
N GLY A 248 13.27 -11.48 -3.71
CA GLY A 248 11.94 -11.31 -4.27
C GLY A 248 11.83 -10.12 -5.23
N THR A 249 10.62 -9.90 -5.72
CA THR A 249 10.34 -8.91 -6.76
C THR A 249 9.05 -8.18 -6.47
N ILE A 250 9.09 -6.85 -6.56
CA ILE A 250 7.91 -6.00 -6.65
C ILE A 250 7.61 -5.77 -8.13
N LEU A 251 6.46 -6.24 -8.57
CA LEU A 251 6.05 -6.27 -9.98
C LEU A 251 5.67 -4.88 -10.48
N GLY A 252 6.34 -4.44 -11.52
CA GLY A 252 6.05 -3.20 -12.22
C GLY A 252 4.90 -3.32 -13.21
N ASN A 253 4.58 -2.18 -13.82
CA ASN A 253 3.59 -2.02 -14.88
C ASN A 253 3.85 -0.70 -15.63
N GLN A 254 2.98 -0.36 -16.58
CA GLN A 254 3.12 0.86 -17.38
C GLN A 254 3.16 2.14 -16.52
N ASP A 255 2.33 2.23 -15.49
CA ASP A 255 2.27 3.39 -14.62
C ASP A 255 3.45 3.40 -13.64
N TYR A 256 3.62 2.32 -12.89
CA TYR A 256 4.67 2.12 -11.88
C TYR A 256 6.10 2.17 -12.44
N GLY A 257 6.25 1.81 -13.72
CA GLY A 257 7.55 1.59 -14.34
C GLY A 257 8.10 0.18 -14.06
N PRO A 258 9.42 0.00 -14.14
CA PRO A 258 10.05 -1.32 -14.06
C PRO A 258 9.92 -1.94 -12.67
N ASP A 259 9.99 -3.27 -12.63
CA ASP A 259 10.07 -4.08 -11.40
C ASP A 259 11.17 -3.58 -10.46
N VAL A 260 10.99 -3.83 -9.17
CA VAL A 260 12.07 -3.75 -8.18
C VAL A 260 12.47 -5.16 -7.80
N VAL A 261 13.69 -5.55 -8.16
CA VAL A 261 14.25 -6.86 -7.84
C VAL A 261 15.16 -6.71 -6.64
N MET A 262 14.85 -7.42 -5.55
CA MET A 262 15.72 -7.50 -4.38
C MET A 262 16.97 -8.32 -4.74
N GLY A 263 18.14 -7.77 -4.44
CA GLY A 263 19.44 -8.37 -4.72
C GLY A 263 19.99 -9.12 -3.51
N ASN A 264 21.21 -8.79 -3.09
CA ASN A 264 21.77 -9.28 -1.84
C ASN A 264 21.21 -8.45 -0.67
N VAL A 265 20.26 -9.03 0.08
CA VAL A 265 19.63 -8.43 1.25
C VAL A 265 19.85 -9.30 2.47
N ASP A 266 20.45 -8.71 3.50
CA ASP A 266 20.76 -9.35 4.77
C ASP A 266 19.70 -9.02 5.82
N ILE A 267 19.43 -9.99 6.69
CA ILE A 267 18.52 -9.86 7.83
C ILE A 267 19.34 -9.79 9.12
N VAL A 268 19.06 -8.81 9.96
CA VAL A 268 19.64 -8.67 11.30
C VAL A 268 18.51 -8.41 12.29
N GLY A 269 18.17 -9.45 13.06
CA GLY A 269 17.04 -9.41 14.00
C GLY A 269 15.71 -9.18 13.29
N ASN A 270 15.03 -8.07 13.60
CA ASN A 270 13.77 -7.66 12.98
C ASN A 270 13.95 -6.68 11.80
N SER A 271 15.18 -6.45 11.36
CA SER A 271 15.51 -5.48 10.32
C SER A 271 16.19 -6.18 9.14
N PHE A 272 16.11 -5.58 7.96
CA PHE A 272 16.83 -6.05 6.78
C PHE A 272 17.34 -4.88 5.96
N SER A 273 18.46 -5.10 5.28
CA SER A 273 19.08 -4.09 4.41
C SER A 273 19.96 -4.72 3.35
N GLY A 274 20.12 -4.04 2.22
CA GLY A 274 21.00 -4.50 1.17
C GLY A 274 20.76 -3.79 -0.15
N SER A 275 20.89 -4.53 -1.24
CA SER A 275 20.78 -4.00 -2.61
C SER A 275 19.46 -4.37 -3.28
N ALA A 276 19.02 -3.52 -4.20
CA ALA A 276 17.93 -3.78 -5.13
C ALA A 276 18.26 -3.18 -6.50
N LYS A 277 17.52 -3.59 -7.54
CA LYS A 277 17.68 -3.07 -8.89
C LYS A 277 16.33 -2.80 -9.54
N SER A 278 16.21 -1.69 -10.25
CA SER A 278 15.01 -1.33 -11.01
C SER A 278 15.39 -0.58 -12.28
N GLY A 279 14.90 -1.02 -13.44
CA GLY A 279 15.18 -0.34 -14.72
C GLY A 279 16.66 -0.23 -15.08
N GLY A 280 17.52 -1.12 -14.59
CA GLY A 280 18.97 -1.04 -14.77
C GLY A 280 19.70 -0.23 -13.69
N VAL A 281 18.99 0.50 -12.83
CA VAL A 281 19.54 1.34 -11.76
C VAL A 281 19.67 0.54 -10.47
N ASN A 282 20.82 0.65 -9.80
CA ASN A 282 21.04 0.06 -8.49
C ASN A 282 20.46 0.98 -7.41
N GLY A 283 19.85 0.38 -6.40
CA GLY A 283 19.33 1.06 -5.23
C GLY A 283 19.63 0.29 -3.95
N ASN A 284 19.35 0.93 -2.82
CA ASN A 284 19.54 0.38 -1.49
C ASN A 284 18.17 0.11 -0.86
N VAL A 285 17.97 -1.10 -0.36
CA VAL A 285 16.77 -1.48 0.37
C VAL A 285 17.03 -1.44 1.87
N GLU A 286 16.08 -0.91 2.62
CA GLU A 286 16.03 -0.93 4.08
C GLU A 286 14.61 -1.28 4.51
N GLY A 287 14.45 -2.14 5.51
CA GLY A 287 13.13 -2.44 6.02
C GLY A 287 13.14 -3.21 7.34
N LYS A 288 11.93 -3.52 7.79
CA LYS A 288 11.68 -4.18 9.07
C LYS A 288 10.52 -5.17 8.97
N PHE A 289 10.56 -6.15 9.87
CA PHE A 289 9.41 -6.96 10.23
C PHE A 289 8.62 -6.23 11.31
N PHE A 290 7.29 -6.28 11.20
CA PHE A 290 6.33 -5.61 12.07
C PHE A 290 5.28 -6.62 12.55
N SER A 291 4.42 -6.17 13.47
CA SER A 291 3.60 -7.01 14.37
C SER A 291 4.44 -7.73 15.41
N SER A 292 3.82 -8.12 16.53
CA SER A 292 4.53 -8.76 17.65
C SER A 292 5.33 -10.00 17.25
N ASP A 293 4.90 -10.72 16.21
CA ASP A 293 5.47 -12.00 15.73
C ASP A 293 6.03 -11.94 14.29
N GLY A 294 6.22 -10.73 13.74
CA GLY A 294 6.79 -10.54 12.40
C GLY A 294 5.87 -10.99 11.26
N LYS A 295 4.54 -10.92 11.43
CA LYS A 295 3.56 -11.25 10.39
C LYS A 295 3.45 -10.19 9.31
N GLU A 296 3.84 -8.96 9.59
CA GLU A 296 3.84 -7.87 8.62
C GLU A 296 5.28 -7.47 8.27
N ILE A 297 5.46 -6.91 7.08
CA ILE A 297 6.76 -6.46 6.58
C ILE A 297 6.59 -5.10 5.92
N GLY A 298 7.62 -4.28 6.00
CA GLY A 298 7.66 -3.02 5.26
C GLY A 298 9.09 -2.54 5.03
N GLY A 299 9.30 -1.82 3.95
CA GLY A 299 10.61 -1.29 3.60
C GLY A 299 10.56 -0.20 2.54
N LYS A 300 11.69 0.47 2.39
CA LYS A 300 11.95 1.45 1.34
C LYS A 300 13.09 0.96 0.45
N VAL A 301 13.08 1.39 -0.80
CA VAL A 301 14.19 1.27 -1.72
C VAL A 301 14.50 2.65 -2.26
N VAL A 302 15.73 3.11 -2.08
CA VAL A 302 16.20 4.41 -2.56
C VAL A 302 17.17 4.21 -3.72
N PHE A 303 16.94 4.92 -4.81
CA PHE A 303 17.77 4.87 -6.02
C PHE A 303 18.45 6.23 -6.19
N ASP A 304 19.64 6.42 -5.60
CA ASP A 304 20.33 7.72 -5.58
C ASP A 304 20.53 8.33 -6.97
N GLN A 305 20.73 7.49 -7.99
CA GLN A 305 20.91 7.92 -9.38
C GLN A 305 19.59 8.29 -10.08
N SER A 306 18.43 7.90 -9.52
CA SER A 306 17.11 8.15 -10.09
C SER A 306 16.02 8.05 -9.02
N ARG A 307 15.84 9.10 -8.22
CA ARG A 307 14.89 9.14 -7.10
C ARG A 307 13.42 8.96 -7.52
N SER A 308 13.08 9.11 -8.81
CA SER A 308 11.77 8.74 -9.37
C SER A 308 11.47 7.24 -9.35
N LEU A 309 12.46 6.40 -9.06
CA LEU A 309 12.32 4.96 -8.84
C LEU A 309 12.19 4.62 -7.36
N ASP A 310 12.39 5.58 -6.46
CA ASP A 310 12.26 5.37 -5.02
C ASP A 310 10.92 4.72 -4.72
N THR A 311 10.94 3.72 -3.86
CA THR A 311 9.80 2.83 -3.62
C THR A 311 9.63 2.63 -2.13
N VAL A 312 8.40 2.62 -1.64
CA VAL A 312 8.07 1.98 -0.36
C VAL A 312 7.13 0.82 -0.59
N PHE A 313 7.19 -0.18 0.27
CA PHE A 313 6.33 -1.34 0.21
C PHE A 313 5.91 -1.78 1.61
N GLY A 314 4.74 -2.38 1.68
CA GLY A 314 4.22 -3.03 2.88
C GLY A 314 3.50 -4.32 2.49
N GLY A 315 3.36 -5.24 3.44
CA GLY A 315 2.70 -6.51 3.16
C GLY A 315 2.59 -7.43 4.37
N MET A 316 1.95 -8.57 4.13
CA MET A 316 1.62 -9.58 5.14
C MET A 316 2.22 -10.93 4.76
N ARG A 317 2.61 -11.72 5.75
CA ARG A 317 3.09 -13.09 5.60
C ARG A 317 1.97 -13.97 5.05
N ASP A 318 2.16 -14.46 3.83
CA ASP A 318 1.26 -15.39 3.14
C ASP A 318 1.50 -16.84 3.60
N LYS A 319 2.77 -17.26 3.58
CA LYS A 319 3.20 -18.60 3.95
C LYS A 319 4.42 -18.55 4.86
N TYR A 320 4.54 -19.53 5.74
CA TYR A 320 5.72 -19.70 6.58
C TYR A 320 5.87 -21.15 7.01
N ASN A 321 7.12 -21.57 7.21
CA ASN A 321 7.45 -22.86 7.77
C ASN A 321 8.64 -22.71 8.73
N PRO A 322 8.41 -22.69 10.06
CA PRO A 322 9.48 -22.51 11.05
C PRO A 322 10.38 -23.75 11.19
N SER A 323 9.95 -24.90 10.65
CA SER A 323 10.71 -26.15 10.65
C SER A 323 11.42 -26.42 9.32
N ASP A 324 11.39 -25.47 8.39
CA ASP A 324 12.15 -25.57 7.15
C ASP A 324 13.65 -25.44 7.46
N GLU A 325 14.45 -26.39 6.98
CA GLU A 325 15.92 -26.40 7.14
C GLU A 325 16.63 -26.00 5.83
N SER A 326 15.89 -25.58 4.80
CA SER A 326 16.44 -25.09 3.54
C SER A 326 17.42 -23.94 3.76
N LEU A 327 18.45 -23.90 2.92
CA LEU A 327 19.40 -22.78 2.84
C LEU A 327 19.07 -21.81 1.71
N ASP A 328 18.18 -22.21 0.80
CA ASP A 328 17.71 -21.39 -0.31
C ASP A 328 16.48 -20.57 0.09
N LEU A 329 16.22 -19.48 -0.65
CA LEU A 329 14.97 -18.74 -0.52
C LEU A 329 13.79 -19.64 -0.93
N PRO A 330 12.63 -19.53 -0.24
CA PRO A 330 11.46 -20.33 -0.57
C PRO A 330 10.94 -19.99 -1.98
N THR A 331 10.34 -20.97 -2.65
CA THR A 331 9.77 -20.80 -3.99
C THR A 331 8.27 -20.53 -3.95
N ILE A 332 7.79 -19.68 -4.84
CA ILE A 332 6.35 -19.48 -5.08
C ILE A 332 5.88 -20.61 -5.98
N ALA A 333 4.94 -21.43 -5.52
CA ALA A 333 4.28 -22.42 -6.37
C ALA A 333 3.53 -21.70 -7.50
N LYS A 334 3.85 -22.02 -8.75
CA LYS A 334 3.24 -21.43 -9.95
C LYS A 334 1.88 -22.04 -10.27
#